data_AF-A0A3A4K9U3-F1
#
_entry.id   AF-A0A3A4K9U3-F1
#
_cell.length_a   1.000
_cell.length_b   1.000
_cell.length_c   1.000
_cell.angle_alpha   90.00
_cell.angle_beta   90.00
_cell.angle_gamma   90.00
#
_symmetry.space_group_name_H-M   'P 1'
#
loop_
_entity.id
_entity.type
_entity.pdbx_description
1 polymer ?
#
loop_
_entity_poly.entity_id
_entity_poly.type
_entity_poly.pdbx_seq_one_letter_code
_entity_poly.pdbx_strand_id
1 'polypeptide(L)'
;MGESRNSSTLVAGMSEAEKAAIVARLELEQTIRATLAEKTKQGTSRWQLLNSGIGLLVVGFLLTGILVPIFQYTSKIFESRRLDRFETLTARIQVMRESHRDLVGTSVSPSEAYERVKPFLSPLSIKEKDLSEYRKEMFEINARRFAQNARVSASLAHFDEAIRSKATEVAERYFGLQTAFFSTLDNIAIRRYCNKFASQCGSDISFPALEREPGTVLLDKEILAMNKEYATLEELMINEIRRMENERAHFWF
;
A
#
# COMPACT_ATOMS: atom_id res chain seq x y z
N MET A 1 41.74 -44.18 -50.31
CA MET A 1 42.25 -43.25 -49.29
C MET A 1 41.09 -42.93 -48.35
N GLY A 2 41.17 -43.43 -47.12
CA GLY A 2 40.16 -43.29 -46.08
C GLY A 2 40.73 -43.94 -44.82
N GLU A 3 41.08 -43.11 -43.85
CA GLU A 3 41.83 -43.45 -42.65
C GLU A 3 41.08 -44.47 -41.79
N SER A 4 41.60 -45.70 -41.72
CA SER A 4 41.37 -46.61 -40.60
C SER A 4 42.56 -46.51 -39.67
N ARG A 5 42.51 -45.57 -38.73
CA ARG A 5 43.43 -45.52 -37.58
C ARG A 5 42.65 -45.15 -36.33
N ASN A 6 42.92 -45.93 -35.29
CA ASN A 6 42.72 -45.63 -33.87
C ASN A 6 41.33 -45.89 -33.28
N SER A 7 41.02 -47.15 -33.00
CA SER A 7 40.09 -47.51 -31.90
C SER A 7 40.63 -48.61 -30.97
N SER A 8 41.75 -49.25 -31.29
CA SER A 8 42.30 -50.35 -30.46
C SER A 8 43.29 -49.92 -29.37
N THR A 9 43.64 -48.64 -29.26
CA THR A 9 44.59 -48.13 -28.26
C THR A 9 43.94 -47.49 -27.02
N LEU A 10 42.62 -47.40 -26.93
CA LEU A 10 41.91 -46.71 -25.84
C LEU A 10 41.49 -47.60 -24.65
N VAL A 11 41.66 -48.93 -24.73
CA VAL A 11 41.18 -49.87 -23.67
C VAL A 11 42.33 -50.45 -22.82
N ALA A 12 43.58 -50.26 -23.23
CA ALA A 12 44.76 -50.84 -22.56
C ALA A 12 45.22 -50.07 -21.31
N GLY A 13 44.77 -48.82 -21.10
CA GLY A 13 45.18 -47.97 -19.98
C GLY A 13 44.11 -47.71 -18.91
N MET A 14 42.94 -48.34 -19.00
CA MET A 14 41.83 -48.11 -18.06
C MET A 14 41.95 -49.02 -16.84
N SER A 15 41.76 -48.44 -15.65
CA SER A 15 41.78 -49.18 -14.37
C SER A 15 40.62 -50.18 -14.29
N GLU A 16 40.79 -51.28 -13.53
CA GLU A 16 39.74 -52.31 -13.43
C GLU A 16 38.38 -51.77 -12.95
N ALA A 17 38.39 -50.71 -12.14
CA ALA A 17 37.19 -50.03 -11.68
C ALA A 17 36.41 -49.35 -12.82
N GLU A 18 37.09 -48.79 -13.82
CA GLU A 18 36.43 -48.13 -14.96
C GLU A 18 35.87 -49.16 -15.95
N LYS A 19 36.54 -50.31 -16.10
CA LYS A 19 36.03 -51.44 -16.89
C LYS A 19 34.78 -52.04 -16.26
N ALA A 20 34.77 -52.19 -14.93
CA ALA A 20 33.59 -52.64 -14.19
C ALA A 20 32.40 -51.67 -14.31
N ALA A 21 32.66 -50.35 -14.27
CA ALA A 21 31.62 -49.34 -14.45
C ALA A 21 31.01 -49.33 -15.86
N ILE A 22 31.81 -49.60 -16.89
CA ILE A 22 31.32 -49.70 -18.28
C ILE A 22 30.47 -50.96 -18.48
N VAL A 23 30.88 -52.09 -17.91
CA VAL A 23 30.10 -53.34 -17.98
C VAL A 23 28.76 -53.19 -17.24
N ALA A 24 28.75 -52.60 -16.04
CA ALA A 24 27.52 -52.33 -15.31
C ALA A 24 26.56 -51.41 -16.06
N ARG A 25 27.09 -50.40 -16.78
CA ARG A 25 26.30 -49.49 -17.60
C ARG A 25 25.70 -50.18 -18.83
N LEU A 26 26.43 -51.11 -19.45
CA LEU A 26 25.96 -51.90 -20.58
C LEU A 26 24.89 -52.92 -20.16
N GLU A 27 25.03 -53.56 -19.01
CA GLU A 27 24.02 -54.47 -18.45
C GLU A 27 22.72 -53.73 -18.08
N LEU A 28 22.84 -52.51 -17.57
CA LEU A 28 21.71 -51.64 -17.25
C LEU A 28 21.00 -51.15 -18.52
N GLU A 29 21.72 -50.82 -19.58
CA GLU A 29 21.11 -50.49 -20.88
C GLU A 29 20.43 -51.70 -21.53
N GLN A 30 21.00 -52.91 -21.39
CA GLN A 30 20.37 -54.14 -21.90
C GLN A 30 19.10 -54.51 -21.13
N THR A 31 19.09 -54.34 -19.80
CA THR A 31 17.88 -54.56 -18.99
C THR A 31 16.80 -53.51 -19.22
N ILE A 32 17.17 -52.24 -19.46
CA ILE A 32 16.22 -51.19 -19.88
C ILE A 32 15.63 -51.52 -21.26
N ARG A 33 16.45 -51.95 -22.23
CA ARG A 33 15.96 -52.35 -23.55
C ARG A 33 15.07 -53.60 -23.49
N ALA A 34 15.40 -54.57 -22.66
CA ALA A 34 14.58 -55.77 -22.46
C ALA A 34 13.23 -55.42 -21.79
N THR A 35 13.23 -54.60 -20.75
CA THR A 35 11.98 -54.16 -20.07
C THR A 35 11.13 -53.24 -20.94
N LEU A 36 11.73 -52.41 -21.80
CA LEU A 36 11.00 -51.63 -22.81
C LEU A 36 10.41 -52.53 -23.91
N ALA A 37 11.18 -53.51 -24.41
CA ALA A 37 10.71 -54.45 -25.43
C ALA A 37 9.55 -55.34 -24.93
N GLU A 38 9.60 -55.74 -23.66
CA GLU A 38 8.55 -56.54 -23.01
C GLU A 38 7.28 -55.71 -22.74
N LYS A 39 7.42 -54.44 -22.32
CA LYS A 39 6.28 -53.51 -22.18
C LYS A 39 5.61 -53.16 -23.52
N THR A 40 6.35 -53.13 -24.64
CA THR A 40 5.74 -52.96 -25.97
C THR A 40 4.93 -54.17 -26.44
N LYS A 41 5.21 -55.39 -25.95
CA LYS A 41 4.45 -56.60 -26.34
C LYS A 41 3.14 -56.81 -25.57
N GLN A 42 3.02 -56.26 -24.36
CA GLN A 42 1.79 -56.34 -23.54
C GLN A 42 0.88 -55.09 -23.63
N GLY A 43 1.31 -54.03 -24.32
CA GLY A 43 0.64 -52.72 -24.34
C GLY A 43 -0.17 -52.38 -25.60
N THR A 44 -0.42 -53.32 -26.51
CA THR A 44 -0.98 -53.00 -27.85
C THR A 44 -2.50 -52.95 -27.94
N SER A 45 -3.24 -53.60 -27.03
CA SER A 45 -4.72 -53.68 -27.13
C SER A 45 -5.45 -52.36 -26.88
N ARG A 46 -4.98 -51.54 -25.92
CA ARG A 46 -5.64 -50.25 -25.59
C ARG A 46 -5.33 -49.13 -26.59
N TRP A 47 -4.19 -49.21 -27.29
CA TRP A 47 -3.80 -48.24 -28.32
C TRP A 47 -4.30 -48.60 -29.72
N GLN A 48 -4.59 -49.88 -30.02
CA GLN A 48 -5.24 -50.26 -31.29
C GLN A 48 -6.67 -49.73 -31.42
N LEU A 49 -7.41 -49.59 -30.32
CA LEU A 49 -8.73 -48.93 -30.31
C LEU A 49 -8.63 -47.43 -30.67
N LEU A 50 -7.55 -46.75 -30.30
CA LEU A 50 -7.28 -45.35 -30.66
C LEU A 50 -6.94 -45.16 -32.14
N ASN A 51 -6.47 -46.21 -32.82
CA ASN A 51 -6.26 -46.23 -34.28
C ASN A 51 -7.52 -46.64 -35.08
N SER A 52 -8.63 -46.95 -34.41
CA SER A 52 -9.92 -47.19 -35.07
C SER A 52 -10.69 -45.86 -35.22
N GLY A 53 -11.40 -45.65 -36.33
CA GLY A 53 -12.17 -44.42 -36.58
C GLY A 53 -13.20 -44.09 -35.49
N ILE A 54 -13.67 -45.10 -34.74
CA ILE A 54 -14.58 -44.94 -33.60
C ILE A 54 -13.85 -44.45 -32.35
N GLY A 55 -12.64 -44.96 -32.06
CA GLY A 55 -11.83 -44.48 -30.92
C GLY A 55 -11.40 -43.03 -31.09
N LEU A 56 -11.10 -42.63 -32.32
CA LEU A 56 -10.76 -41.24 -32.66
C LEU A 56 -11.97 -40.30 -32.50
N LEU A 57 -13.19 -40.77 -32.80
CA LEU A 57 -14.44 -40.04 -32.53
C LEU A 57 -14.71 -39.87 -31.03
N VAL A 58 -14.51 -40.92 -30.22
CA VAL A 58 -14.72 -40.85 -28.76
C VAL A 58 -13.71 -39.91 -28.11
N VAL A 59 -12.44 -39.97 -28.51
CA VAL A 59 -11.41 -39.02 -28.04
C VAL A 59 -11.72 -37.60 -28.50
N GLY A 60 -12.12 -37.43 -29.77
CA GLY A 60 -12.56 -36.14 -30.31
C GLY A 60 -13.73 -35.56 -29.53
N PHE A 61 -14.73 -36.37 -29.17
CA PHE A 61 -15.88 -35.98 -28.36
C PHE A 61 -15.49 -35.65 -26.91
N LEU A 62 -14.62 -36.43 -26.27
CA LEU A 62 -14.16 -36.13 -24.91
C LEU A 62 -13.33 -34.84 -24.84
N LEU A 63 -12.46 -34.63 -25.83
CA LEU A 63 -11.65 -33.42 -25.91
C LEU A 63 -12.53 -32.20 -26.21
N THR A 64 -13.38 -32.26 -27.24
CA THR A 64 -14.16 -31.09 -27.69
C THR A 64 -15.44 -30.87 -26.90
N GLY A 65 -16.10 -31.92 -26.44
CA GLY A 65 -17.39 -31.87 -25.74
C GLY A 65 -17.28 -31.74 -24.22
N ILE A 66 -16.16 -32.13 -23.61
CA ILE A 66 -15.99 -32.10 -22.14
C ILE A 66 -14.76 -31.29 -21.73
N LEU A 67 -13.58 -31.64 -22.23
CA LEU A 67 -12.33 -31.02 -21.77
C LEU A 67 -12.23 -29.53 -22.15
N VAL A 68 -12.52 -29.20 -23.42
CA VAL A 68 -12.50 -27.82 -23.92
C VAL A 68 -13.50 -26.92 -23.18
N PRO A 69 -14.79 -27.31 -23.00
CA PRO A 69 -15.74 -26.51 -22.22
C PRO A 69 -15.33 -26.31 -20.75
N ILE A 70 -14.80 -27.34 -20.08
CA ILE A 70 -14.30 -27.21 -18.70
C ILE A 70 -13.14 -26.22 -18.66
N PHE A 71 -12.17 -26.33 -19.56
CA PHE A 71 -11.04 -25.41 -19.64
C PHE A 71 -11.47 -23.97 -19.94
N GLN A 72 -12.46 -23.78 -20.82
CA GLN A 72 -13.02 -22.47 -21.10
C GLN A 72 -13.75 -21.90 -19.88
N TYR A 73 -14.49 -22.72 -19.13
CA TYR A 73 -15.18 -22.29 -17.92
C TYR A 73 -14.21 -21.91 -16.81
N THR A 74 -13.18 -22.71 -16.56
CA THR A 74 -12.14 -22.38 -15.56
C THR A 74 -11.35 -21.13 -15.96
N SER A 75 -11.06 -20.96 -17.25
CA SER A 75 -10.41 -19.74 -17.76
C SER A 75 -11.28 -18.50 -17.53
N LYS A 76 -12.59 -18.57 -17.82
CA LYS A 76 -13.53 -17.47 -17.55
C LYS A 76 -13.65 -17.14 -16.05
N ILE A 77 -13.67 -18.15 -15.18
CA ILE A 77 -13.66 -17.90 -13.72
C ILE A 77 -12.37 -17.20 -13.30
N PHE A 78 -11.23 -17.65 -13.81
CA PHE A 78 -9.95 -17.06 -13.47
C PHE A 78 -9.86 -15.61 -13.95
N GLU A 79 -10.33 -15.34 -15.17
CA GLU A 79 -10.42 -14.00 -15.73
C GLU A 79 -11.37 -13.11 -14.92
N SER A 80 -12.57 -13.58 -14.58
CA SER A 80 -13.52 -12.84 -13.73
C SER A 80 -12.92 -12.49 -12.37
N ARG A 81 -12.28 -13.46 -11.69
CA ARG A 81 -11.62 -13.21 -10.40
C ARG A 81 -10.46 -12.23 -10.52
N ARG A 82 -9.75 -12.23 -11.66
CA ARG A 82 -8.67 -11.28 -11.94
C ARG A 82 -9.24 -9.88 -12.12
N LEU A 83 -10.33 -9.74 -12.90
CA LEU A 83 -11.02 -8.46 -13.09
C LEU A 83 -11.57 -7.91 -11.77
N ASP A 84 -12.26 -8.71 -10.97
CA ASP A 84 -12.82 -8.29 -9.68
C ASP A 84 -11.73 -7.77 -8.73
N ARG A 85 -10.58 -8.45 -8.67
CA ARG A 85 -9.42 -8.00 -7.88
C ARG A 85 -8.84 -6.69 -8.40
N PHE A 86 -8.70 -6.55 -9.72
CA PHE A 86 -8.20 -5.34 -10.34
C PHE A 86 -9.11 -4.13 -10.10
N GLU A 87 -10.43 -4.32 -10.22
CA GLU A 87 -11.43 -3.30 -9.92
C GLU A 87 -11.40 -2.90 -8.45
N THR A 88 -11.35 -3.88 -7.55
CA THR A 88 -11.26 -3.64 -6.10
C THR A 88 -10.00 -2.84 -5.75
N LEU A 89 -8.83 -3.23 -6.29
CA LEU A 89 -7.57 -2.49 -6.10
C LEU A 89 -7.68 -1.06 -6.64
N THR A 90 -8.28 -0.88 -7.81
CA THR A 90 -8.43 0.44 -8.44
C THR A 90 -9.33 1.35 -7.62
N ALA A 91 -10.47 0.85 -7.14
CA ALA A 91 -11.38 1.60 -6.27
C ALA A 91 -10.67 1.98 -4.95
N ARG A 92 -9.93 1.04 -4.36
CA ARG A 92 -9.18 1.28 -3.11
C ARG A 92 -8.09 2.34 -3.28
N ILE A 93 -7.30 2.27 -4.35
CA ILE A 93 -6.28 3.29 -4.68
C ILE A 93 -6.93 4.66 -4.86
N GLN A 94 -8.09 4.74 -5.51
CA GLN A 94 -8.80 6.01 -5.68
C GLN A 94 -9.18 6.62 -4.33
N VAL A 95 -9.77 5.84 -3.42
CA VAL A 95 -10.13 6.33 -2.09
C VAL A 95 -8.89 6.76 -1.29
N MET A 96 -7.77 6.06 -1.41
CA MET A 96 -6.51 6.47 -0.77
C MET A 96 -5.95 7.79 -1.33
N ARG A 97 -6.11 8.03 -2.63
CA ARG A 97 -5.73 9.33 -3.24
C ARG A 97 -6.63 10.46 -2.76
N GLU A 98 -7.93 10.20 -2.62
CA GLU A 98 -8.89 11.14 -2.03
C GLU A 98 -8.54 11.44 -0.57
N SER A 99 -8.19 10.41 0.20
CA SER A 99 -7.66 10.53 1.58
C SER A 99 -6.43 11.42 1.66
N HIS A 100 -5.45 11.22 0.77
CA HIS A 100 -4.25 12.05 0.71
C HIS A 100 -4.59 13.51 0.37
N ARG A 101 -5.55 13.74 -0.53
CA ARG A 101 -6.03 15.09 -0.84
C ARG A 101 -6.69 15.76 0.37
N ASP A 102 -7.49 15.00 1.12
CA ASP A 102 -8.09 15.49 2.36
C ASP A 102 -7.03 15.81 3.41
N LEU A 103 -5.96 15.00 3.54
CA LEU A 103 -4.81 15.28 4.40
C LEU A 103 -4.15 16.60 4.04
N VAL A 104 -3.85 16.83 2.75
CA VAL A 104 -3.31 18.12 2.28
C VAL A 104 -4.24 19.27 2.67
N GLY A 105 -5.56 19.06 2.65
CA GLY A 105 -6.54 20.05 3.11
C GLY A 105 -6.39 20.43 4.59
N THR A 106 -5.99 19.49 5.45
CA THR A 106 -5.83 19.74 6.89
C THR A 106 -4.67 20.68 7.22
N SER A 107 -3.65 20.79 6.37
CA SER A 107 -2.48 21.66 6.62
C SER A 107 -2.77 23.14 6.37
N VAL A 108 -3.88 23.45 5.71
CA VAL A 108 -4.31 24.82 5.43
C VAL A 108 -4.88 25.51 6.68
N SER A 109 -5.62 24.78 7.52
CA SER A 109 -6.33 25.37 8.67
C SER A 109 -5.41 26.05 9.69
N PRO A 110 -4.25 25.49 10.08
CA PRO A 110 -3.32 26.18 10.98
C PRO A 110 -2.81 27.51 10.41
N SER A 111 -2.53 27.57 9.11
CA SER A 111 -2.07 28.80 8.46
C SER A 111 -3.18 29.86 8.46
N GLU A 112 -4.41 29.47 8.12
CA GLU A 112 -5.58 30.36 8.16
C GLU A 112 -5.81 30.90 9.59
N ALA A 113 -5.75 30.03 10.60
CA ALA A 113 -5.91 30.41 12.00
C ALA A 113 -4.81 31.37 12.47
N TYR A 114 -3.56 31.14 12.06
CA TYR A 114 -2.45 32.04 12.37
C TYR A 114 -2.66 33.44 11.79
N GLU A 115 -3.12 33.55 10.54
CA GLU A 115 -3.48 34.83 9.92
C GLU A 115 -4.55 35.57 10.73
N ARG A 116 -5.56 34.86 11.26
CA ARG A 116 -6.62 35.46 12.09
C ARG A 116 -6.10 35.95 13.44
N VAL A 117 -5.05 35.33 13.99
CA VAL A 117 -4.45 35.77 15.26
C VAL A 117 -3.56 37.01 15.10
N LYS A 118 -3.04 37.31 13.90
CA LYS A 118 -2.06 38.40 13.67
C LYS A 118 -2.42 39.73 14.32
N PRO A 119 -3.67 40.24 14.27
CA PRO A 119 -4.03 41.50 14.91
C PRO A 119 -3.79 41.52 16.42
N PHE A 120 -3.82 40.35 17.07
CA PHE A 120 -3.61 40.18 18.51
C PHE A 120 -2.14 40.02 18.89
N LEU A 121 -1.25 39.72 17.94
CA LEU A 121 0.19 39.64 18.18
C LEU A 121 0.79 41.02 18.53
N SER A 122 0.16 42.10 18.05
CA SER A 122 0.52 43.48 18.40
C SER A 122 -0.60 44.17 19.19
N PRO A 123 -0.33 44.71 20.39
CA PRO A 123 -1.38 45.36 21.20
C PRO A 123 -1.91 46.65 20.56
N LEU A 124 -1.16 47.29 19.66
CA LEU A 124 -1.56 48.55 19.04
C LEU A 124 -2.68 48.37 18.00
N SER A 125 -2.78 47.20 17.36
CA SER A 125 -3.74 46.94 16.27
C SER A 125 -5.15 46.54 16.71
N ILE A 126 -5.34 46.11 17.95
CA ILE A 126 -6.60 45.49 18.42
C ILE A 126 -7.71 46.55 18.60
N LYS A 127 -8.85 46.37 17.95
CA LYS A 127 -10.08 47.13 18.17
C LYS A 127 -11.06 46.31 19.02
N GLU A 128 -12.05 47.00 19.59
CA GLU A 128 -13.05 46.41 20.50
C GLU A 128 -13.92 45.32 19.84
N LYS A 129 -14.18 45.43 18.52
CA LYS A 129 -14.95 44.42 17.79
C LYS A 129 -14.14 43.20 17.37
N ASP A 130 -12.81 43.27 17.41
CA ASP A 130 -11.95 42.25 16.78
C ASP A 130 -12.08 40.88 17.45
N LEU A 131 -12.33 40.82 18.78
CA LEU A 131 -12.44 39.53 19.46
C LEU A 131 -13.70 38.76 19.07
N SER A 132 -14.83 39.43 18.86
CA SER A 132 -16.07 38.76 18.48
C SER A 132 -16.01 38.27 17.04
N GLU A 133 -15.41 39.04 16.13
CA GLU A 133 -15.14 38.65 14.75
C GLU A 133 -14.15 37.49 14.69
N TYR A 134 -13.02 37.58 15.40
CA TYR A 134 -12.04 36.50 15.55
C TYR A 134 -12.70 35.19 16.01
N ARG A 135 -13.53 35.23 17.06
CA ARG A 135 -14.21 34.02 17.57
C ARG A 135 -15.15 33.39 16.54
N LYS A 136 -15.87 34.22 15.77
CA LYS A 136 -16.74 33.72 14.70
C LYS A 136 -15.92 33.03 13.61
N GLU A 137 -14.85 33.66 13.14
CA GLU A 137 -13.99 33.10 12.10
C GLU A 137 -13.29 31.81 12.60
N MET A 138 -12.76 31.82 13.82
CA MET A 138 -12.12 30.65 14.42
C MET A 138 -13.08 29.49 14.64
N PHE A 139 -14.35 29.76 14.96
CA PHE A 139 -15.37 28.72 15.00
C PHE A 139 -15.56 28.05 13.63
N GLU A 140 -15.65 28.84 12.56
CA GLU A 140 -15.77 28.31 11.19
C GLU A 140 -14.53 27.52 10.77
N ILE A 141 -13.31 28.00 11.08
CA ILE A 141 -12.06 27.30 10.79
C ILE A 141 -12.01 25.97 11.57
N ASN A 142 -12.34 25.97 12.86
CA ASN A 142 -12.36 24.76 13.68
C ASN A 142 -13.37 23.74 13.17
N ALA A 143 -14.57 24.17 12.77
CA ALA A 143 -15.59 23.27 12.21
C ALA A 143 -15.08 22.59 10.92
N ARG A 144 -14.44 23.35 10.02
CA ARG A 144 -13.82 22.78 8.81
C ARG A 144 -12.70 21.82 9.15
N ARG A 145 -11.80 22.20 10.06
CA ARG A 145 -10.69 21.36 10.52
C ARG A 145 -11.19 20.02 11.07
N PHE A 146 -12.17 20.03 11.97
CA PHE A 146 -12.73 18.79 12.54
C PHE A 146 -13.37 17.91 11.47
N ALA A 147 -14.10 18.50 10.51
CA ALA A 147 -14.67 17.75 9.40
C ALA A 147 -13.58 17.12 8.51
N GLN A 148 -12.51 17.83 8.21
CA GLN A 148 -11.37 17.31 7.45
C GLN A 148 -10.63 16.21 8.21
N ASN A 149 -10.33 16.41 9.50
CA ASN A 149 -9.66 15.42 10.34
C ASN A 149 -10.49 14.14 10.42
N ALA A 150 -11.82 14.25 10.56
CA ALA A 150 -12.72 13.10 10.55
C ALA A 150 -12.70 12.34 9.21
N ARG A 151 -12.64 13.04 8.07
CA ARG A 151 -12.51 12.40 6.74
C ARG A 151 -11.19 11.65 6.62
N VAL A 152 -10.08 12.27 7.01
CA VAL A 152 -8.77 11.62 7.03
C VAL A 152 -8.82 10.37 7.90
N SER A 153 -9.26 10.48 9.16
CA SER A 153 -9.38 9.32 10.07
C SER A 153 -10.25 8.19 9.50
N ALA A 154 -11.41 8.52 8.93
CA ALA A 154 -12.30 7.51 8.33
C ALA A 154 -11.63 6.82 7.14
N SER A 155 -10.93 7.59 6.31
CA SER A 155 -10.30 7.08 5.10
C SER A 155 -9.07 6.20 5.36
N LEU A 156 -8.43 6.31 6.53
CA LEU A 156 -7.34 5.42 6.95
C LEU A 156 -7.77 3.94 7.01
N ALA A 157 -9.07 3.66 7.14
CA ALA A 157 -9.61 2.30 7.08
C ALA A 157 -9.32 1.59 5.75
N HIS A 158 -9.08 2.34 4.67
CA HIS A 158 -8.74 1.80 3.35
C HIS A 158 -7.26 1.48 3.18
N PHE A 159 -6.39 1.80 4.13
CA PHE A 159 -4.97 1.41 4.09
C PHE A 159 -4.79 -0.02 4.59
N ASP A 160 -3.74 -0.72 4.15
CA ASP A 160 -3.46 -2.08 4.66
C ASP A 160 -3.13 -2.06 6.15
N GLU A 161 -3.49 -3.14 6.84
CA GLU A 161 -3.32 -3.30 8.29
C GLU A 161 -1.92 -2.91 8.76
N ALA A 162 -0.90 -3.34 8.02
CA ALA A 162 0.51 -3.12 8.33
C ALA A 162 0.87 -1.63 8.45
N ILE A 163 0.20 -0.76 7.69
CA ILE A 163 0.45 0.69 7.70
C ILE A 163 -0.65 1.43 8.46
N ARG A 164 -1.88 0.93 8.44
CA ARG A 164 -3.06 1.57 9.06
C ARG A 164 -2.82 1.90 10.53
N SER A 165 -2.34 0.96 11.34
CA SER A 165 -2.11 1.21 12.76
C SER A 165 -1.14 2.38 12.99
N LYS A 166 -0.01 2.40 12.27
CA LYS A 166 0.99 3.46 12.36
C LYS A 166 0.45 4.79 11.82
N ALA A 167 -0.28 4.77 10.71
CA ALA A 167 -0.87 5.96 10.12
C ALA A 167 -1.92 6.59 11.05
N THR A 168 -2.77 5.78 11.69
CA THR A 168 -3.74 6.24 12.70
C THR A 168 -3.04 6.88 13.88
N GLU A 169 -2.00 6.25 14.42
CA GLU A 169 -1.24 6.78 15.56
C GLU A 169 -0.59 8.15 15.24
N VAL A 170 0.02 8.28 14.06
CA VAL A 170 0.62 9.55 13.59
C VAL A 170 -0.48 10.60 13.35
N ALA A 171 -1.61 10.22 12.77
CA ALA A 171 -2.73 11.12 12.54
C ALA A 171 -3.32 11.66 13.85
N GLU A 172 -3.53 10.80 14.85
CA GLU A 172 -3.98 11.21 16.18
C GLU A 172 -3.03 12.20 16.84
N ARG A 173 -1.70 11.95 16.76
CA ARG A 173 -0.70 12.92 17.23
C ARG A 173 -0.79 14.25 16.49
N TYR A 174 -0.84 14.21 15.17
CA TYR A 174 -0.93 15.41 14.34
C TYR A 174 -2.20 16.22 14.67
N PHE A 175 -3.36 15.57 14.81
CA PHE A 175 -4.61 16.25 15.20
C PHE A 175 -4.57 16.78 16.63
N GLY A 176 -3.89 16.08 17.54
CA GLY A 176 -3.61 16.56 18.89
C GLY A 176 -2.77 17.84 18.88
N LEU A 177 -1.70 17.87 18.09
CA LEU A 177 -0.85 19.05 17.91
C LEU A 177 -1.60 20.23 17.28
N GLN A 178 -2.45 19.98 16.28
CA GLN A 178 -3.34 21.01 15.75
C GLN A 178 -4.28 21.57 16.84
N THR A 179 -4.81 20.70 17.71
CA THR A 179 -5.70 21.13 18.79
C THR A 179 -4.96 22.02 19.80
N ALA A 180 -3.74 21.62 20.18
CA ALA A 180 -2.88 22.43 21.05
C ALA A 180 -2.57 23.79 20.42
N PHE A 181 -2.13 23.81 19.14
CA PHE A 181 -1.84 25.03 18.41
C PHE A 181 -3.02 26.01 18.38
N PHE A 182 -4.22 25.53 18.07
CA PHE A 182 -5.43 26.37 18.07
C PHE A 182 -5.76 26.90 19.46
N SER A 183 -5.59 26.10 20.50
CA SER A 183 -5.76 26.56 21.88
C SER A 183 -4.74 27.64 22.25
N THR A 184 -3.48 27.49 21.82
CA THR A 184 -2.44 28.49 22.00
C THR A 184 -2.80 29.81 21.30
N LEU A 185 -3.29 29.76 20.06
CA LEU A 185 -3.77 30.95 19.34
C LEU A 185 -4.92 31.65 20.08
N ASP A 186 -5.93 30.89 20.53
CA ASP A 186 -7.06 31.44 21.28
C ASP A 186 -6.61 32.09 22.60
N ASN A 187 -5.71 31.44 23.33
CA ASN A 187 -5.13 31.99 24.55
C ASN A 187 -4.37 33.29 24.29
N ILE A 188 -3.61 33.38 23.19
CA ILE A 188 -2.91 34.61 22.77
C ILE A 188 -3.94 35.71 22.48
N ALA A 189 -4.96 35.42 21.66
CA ALA A 189 -5.96 36.39 21.26
C ALA A 189 -6.73 36.94 22.46
N ILE A 190 -7.27 36.06 23.32
CA ILE A 190 -8.04 36.44 24.51
C ILE A 190 -7.15 37.23 25.48
N ARG A 191 -5.94 36.74 25.79
CA ARG A 191 -5.06 37.42 26.75
C ARG A 191 -4.67 38.81 26.28
N ARG A 192 -4.32 38.96 25.00
CA ARG A 192 -3.94 40.24 24.41
C ARG A 192 -5.11 41.22 24.36
N TYR A 193 -6.30 40.73 24.04
CA TYR A 193 -7.52 41.51 24.10
C TYR A 193 -7.82 41.99 25.53
N CYS A 194 -7.82 41.08 26.51
CA CYS A 194 -8.12 41.41 27.89
C CYS A 194 -7.10 42.35 28.53
N ASN A 195 -5.82 42.24 28.15
CA ASN A 195 -4.80 43.20 28.60
C ASN A 195 -5.08 44.63 28.10
N LYS A 196 -5.70 44.78 26.92
CA LYS A 196 -6.05 46.09 26.35
C LYS A 196 -7.41 46.61 26.84
N PHE A 197 -8.38 45.70 26.97
CA PHE A 197 -9.78 46.01 27.31
C PHE A 197 -10.17 45.29 28.61
N ALA A 198 -9.44 45.53 29.69
CA ALA A 198 -9.60 44.82 30.97
C ALA A 198 -11.03 44.89 31.53
N SER A 199 -11.76 45.98 31.27
CA SER A 199 -13.15 46.16 31.69
C SER A 199 -14.14 45.19 31.02
N GLN A 200 -13.75 44.54 29.92
CA GLN A 200 -14.61 43.64 29.14
C GLN A 200 -14.35 42.16 29.41
N CYS A 201 -13.24 41.86 30.07
CA CYS A 201 -12.90 40.51 30.47
C CYS A 201 -13.19 40.39 31.96
N GLY A 202 -14.27 39.68 32.31
CA GLY A 202 -14.67 39.47 33.71
C GLY A 202 -13.50 39.02 34.59
N SER A 203 -13.58 39.29 35.89
CA SER A 203 -12.51 39.06 36.87
C SER A 203 -12.04 37.61 37.03
N ASP A 204 -12.75 36.64 36.44
CA ASP A 204 -12.54 35.21 36.64
C ASP A 204 -11.74 34.52 35.51
N ILE A 205 -11.20 35.26 34.54
CA ILE A 205 -10.38 34.66 33.48
C ILE A 205 -8.98 34.35 34.01
N SER A 206 -8.82 33.17 34.59
CA SER A 206 -7.49 32.60 34.84
C SER A 206 -6.87 32.16 33.53
N PHE A 207 -5.80 32.84 33.11
CA PHE A 207 -4.99 32.38 31.99
C PHE A 207 -3.99 31.37 32.52
N PRO A 208 -3.84 30.18 31.88
CA PRO A 208 -2.68 29.36 32.14
C PRO A 208 -1.43 30.23 31.94
N ALA A 209 -0.42 30.04 32.80
CA ALA A 209 0.84 30.74 32.65
C ALA A 209 1.44 30.32 31.31
N LEU A 210 1.20 31.08 30.23
CA LEU A 210 2.13 31.11 29.11
C LEU A 210 3.44 31.50 29.78
N GLU A 211 4.34 30.52 29.85
CA GLU A 211 5.69 30.68 30.36
C GLU A 211 6.31 31.93 29.74
N ARG A 212 7.33 32.49 30.39
CA ARG A 212 7.98 33.77 30.00
C ARG A 212 8.51 33.83 28.55
N GLU A 213 8.31 32.79 27.75
CA GLU A 213 8.61 32.77 26.33
C GLU A 213 7.67 33.72 25.55
N PRO A 214 8.20 34.47 24.56
CA PRO A 214 7.38 35.23 23.64
C PRO A 214 6.40 34.27 22.94
N GLY A 215 5.12 34.66 22.82
CA GLY A 215 4.09 33.79 22.20
C GLY A 215 4.46 33.28 20.81
N THR A 216 5.35 33.97 20.08
CA THR A 216 5.90 33.50 18.80
C THR A 216 6.79 32.27 18.92
N VAL A 217 7.59 32.15 19.98
CA VAL A 217 8.51 31.01 20.20
C VAL A 217 7.73 29.72 20.49
N LEU A 218 6.62 29.82 21.22
CA LEU A 218 5.74 28.68 21.48
C LEU A 218 5.07 28.19 20.19
N LEU A 219 4.56 29.13 19.38
CA LEU A 219 3.94 28.81 18.08
C LEU A 219 4.93 28.15 17.12
N ASP A 220 6.18 28.61 17.07
CA ASP A 220 7.22 28.01 16.20
C ASP A 220 7.51 26.55 16.59
N LYS A 221 7.57 26.23 17.89
CA LYS A 221 7.75 24.86 18.38
C LYS A 221 6.57 23.96 18.00
N GLU A 222 5.34 24.45 18.17
CA GLU A 222 4.13 23.72 17.82
C GLU A 222 4.03 23.49 16.30
N ILE A 223 4.34 24.51 15.49
CA ILE A 223 4.38 24.41 14.02
C ILE A 223 5.41 23.37 13.59
N LEU A 224 6.61 23.39 14.17
CA LEU A 224 7.66 22.43 13.85
C LEU A 224 7.24 20.99 14.16
N ALA A 225 6.67 20.77 15.35
CA ALA A 225 6.17 19.46 15.76
C ALA A 225 5.03 18.98 14.83
N MET A 226 4.09 19.86 14.52
CA MET A 226 2.96 19.57 13.64
C MET A 226 3.42 19.24 12.21
N ASN A 227 4.37 20.00 11.65
CA ASN A 227 4.93 19.75 10.33
C ASN A 227 5.67 18.41 10.26
N LYS A 228 6.34 18.01 11.34
CA LYS A 228 7.03 16.71 11.42
C LYS A 228 6.04 15.55 11.36
N GLU A 229 4.97 15.59 12.17
CA GLU A 229 3.96 14.53 12.15
C GLU A 229 3.17 14.53 10.84
N TYR A 230 2.87 15.70 10.27
CA TYR A 230 2.26 15.83 8.94
C TYR A 230 3.11 15.13 7.86
N ALA A 231 4.40 15.47 7.79
CA ALA A 231 5.31 14.89 6.79
C ALA A 231 5.43 13.37 6.94
N THR A 232 5.45 12.89 8.19
CA THR A 232 5.49 11.45 8.48
C THR A 232 4.21 10.75 7.99
N LEU A 233 3.04 11.35 8.23
CA LEU A 233 1.76 10.79 7.79
C LEU A 233 1.64 10.81 6.26
N GLU A 234 2.00 11.92 5.64
CA GLU A 234 2.01 12.10 4.19
C GLU A 234 2.92 11.06 3.52
N GLU A 235 4.13 10.85 4.04
CA GLU A 235 5.06 9.84 3.55
C GLU A 235 4.48 8.42 3.64
N LEU A 236 3.89 8.05 4.78
CA LEU A 236 3.24 6.75 4.95
C LEU A 236 2.14 6.54 3.92
N MET A 237 1.31 7.55 3.69
CA MET A 237 0.20 7.47 2.76
C MET A 237 0.67 7.36 1.31
N ILE A 238 1.62 8.21 0.90
CA ILE A 238 2.17 8.20 -0.46
C ILE A 238 2.87 6.88 -0.76
N ASN A 239 3.68 6.38 0.17
CA ASN A 239 4.41 5.12 -0.03
C ASN A 239 3.45 3.95 -0.20
N GLU A 240 2.35 3.93 0.55
CA GLU A 240 1.37 2.87 0.42
C GLU A 240 0.55 2.96 -0.87
N ILE A 241 0.17 4.18 -1.28
CA ILE A 241 -0.47 4.42 -2.58
C ILE A 241 0.45 3.90 -3.70
N ARG A 242 1.74 4.25 -3.68
CA ARG A 242 2.72 3.78 -4.67
C ARG A 242 2.88 2.27 -4.66
N ARG A 243 2.94 1.63 -3.48
CA ARG A 243 3.02 0.18 -3.36
C ARG A 243 1.82 -0.49 -4.04
N MET A 244 0.61 -0.02 -3.74
CA MET A 244 -0.63 -0.53 -4.34
C MET A 244 -0.71 -0.27 -5.85
N GLU A 245 -0.23 0.89 -6.31
CA GLU A 245 -0.14 1.19 -7.74
C GLU A 245 0.82 0.25 -8.48
N ASN A 246 1.96 -0.07 -7.88
CA ASN A 246 2.91 -1.05 -8.40
C ASN A 246 2.30 -2.45 -8.43
N GLU A 247 1.62 -2.87 -7.37
CA GLU A 247 0.90 -4.15 -7.30
C GLU A 247 -0.15 -4.25 -8.42
N ARG A 248 -0.92 -3.18 -8.64
CA ARG A 248 -1.89 -3.09 -9.73
C ARG A 248 -1.21 -3.16 -11.11
N ALA A 249 -0.05 -2.53 -11.29
CA ALA A 249 0.66 -2.54 -12.57
C ALA A 249 1.17 -3.94 -12.94
N HIS A 250 1.65 -4.70 -11.95
CA HIS A 250 2.06 -6.09 -12.13
C HIS A 250 0.90 -7.07 -12.30
N PHE A 251 -0.34 -6.63 -12.08
CA PHE A 251 -1.51 -7.50 -12.20
C PHE A 251 -1.87 -7.86 -13.65
N TRP A 252 -1.32 -7.16 -14.65
CA TRP A 252 -1.57 -7.36 -16.09
C TRP A 252 -0.50 -8.17 -16.83
N PHE A 253 0.72 -8.22 -16.30
CA PHE A 253 1.83 -9.00 -16.84
C PHE A 253 1.92 -10.37 -16.15
#